data_AF-A0A7Y5LUX6-F1
#
_entry.id   AF-A0A7Y5LUX6-F1
#
_cell.length_a   1.000
_cell.length_b   1.000
_cell.length_c   1.000
_cell.angle_alpha   90.00
_cell.angle_beta   90.00
_cell.angle_gamma   90.00
#
_symmetry.space_group_name_H-M   'P 1'
#
loop_
_entity.id
_entity.type
_entity.pdbx_description
1 polymer ?
#
loop_
_entity_poly.entity_id
_entity_poly.type
_entity_poly.pdbx_seq_one_letter_code
_entity_poly.pdbx_strand_id
1 'polypeptide(L)'
;MRSAIPVALAVALTASFARAGELSYPQKQAVDRQERNQKEGAKKLKDMQDSYAKEMGQLTPEMLIPPSFFKGYTNKGDEVLAKADAIQADLAKNNCPADDPRVKALNDWTETARAEVAKFRESYAAKQAEMEKLADPKNYPDLDADFKQIDTLATAYKFKGFLSRPELVEELAKEFPQVVTWSQERFKVYRPLIVLTGGKESPLYRRYDAMSKGIKSFQEEATKFFGDAESEVPGFLAKAEEMAAKAAAEKKPAFFSGGVRQQLDQAELRIKVCRALVPADDARLKTMEAAWASSKSKIDASAAGLKDLLIAEARPPAEKYKGGDKEDLRAKVVEAWKAKYPNDEILMTRCHMENFDRRQTATWDSGTRSWEFSDRSVLAITVIVKTSDTVATTYPAFVNVDHIANTTTYGVNTKGNEFVQREMLIANVK
;
A
#
# COMPACT_ATOMS: atom_id res chain seq x y z
N MET A 1 -4.24 39.58 -31.22
CA MET A 1 -4.41 40.94 -31.77
C MET A 1 -4.24 41.93 -30.62
N ARG A 2 -3.03 42.50 -30.45
CA ARG A 2 -2.72 43.43 -29.35
C ARG A 2 -2.37 44.78 -29.98
N SER A 3 -3.23 45.77 -29.74
CA SER A 3 -2.93 47.18 -30.01
C SER A 3 -1.96 47.64 -28.93
N ALA A 4 -0.70 47.85 -29.28
CA ALA A 4 0.24 48.55 -28.43
C ALA A 4 -0.21 50.00 -28.36
N ILE A 5 -0.69 50.44 -27.20
CA ILE A 5 -0.98 51.86 -26.96
C ILE A 5 0.33 52.50 -26.52
N PRO A 6 0.97 53.37 -27.32
CA PRO A 6 2.08 54.17 -26.85
C PRO A 6 1.47 55.37 -26.14
N VAL A 7 1.41 55.35 -24.80
CA VAL A 7 1.12 56.56 -24.02
C VAL A 7 2.41 57.38 -23.97
N ALA A 8 2.65 58.15 -25.04
CA ALA A 8 3.64 59.22 -25.01
C ALA A 8 3.05 60.36 -24.17
N LEU A 9 3.53 60.49 -22.93
CA LEU A 9 3.21 61.60 -22.04
C LEU A 9 3.91 62.86 -22.55
N ALA A 10 3.27 63.57 -23.49
CA ALA A 10 3.67 64.90 -23.89
C ALA A 10 2.95 65.92 -22.99
N VAL A 11 3.63 66.34 -21.91
CA VAL A 11 3.21 67.52 -21.14
C VAL A 11 3.53 68.75 -21.99
N ALA A 12 2.54 69.24 -22.72
CA ALA A 12 2.64 70.51 -23.44
C ALA A 12 2.57 71.66 -22.43
N LEU A 13 3.72 72.30 -22.17
CA LEU A 13 3.79 73.61 -21.52
C LEU A 13 3.25 74.67 -22.49
N THR A 14 1.97 75.01 -22.40
CA THR A 14 1.41 76.21 -23.04
C THR A 14 1.38 77.36 -22.04
N ALA A 15 2.39 78.23 -22.11
CA ALA A 15 2.45 79.46 -21.31
C ALA A 15 1.50 80.51 -21.90
N SER A 16 0.41 80.80 -21.19
CA SER A 16 -0.41 82.00 -21.38
C SER A 16 -0.11 82.96 -20.24
N PHE A 17 0.52 84.09 -20.55
CA PHE A 17 0.93 85.10 -19.56
C PHE A 17 -0.24 86.04 -19.22
N ALA A 18 -1.02 85.68 -18.22
CA ALA A 18 -1.71 86.66 -17.37
C ALA A 18 -0.77 87.02 -16.20
N ARG A 19 -0.78 88.28 -15.75
CA ARG A 19 0.04 88.76 -14.62
C ARG A 19 -0.47 88.11 -13.33
N ALA A 20 0.04 86.92 -13.00
CA ALA A 20 -0.21 86.25 -11.74
C ALA A 20 0.31 87.12 -10.58
N GLY A 21 -0.49 87.28 -9.53
CA GLY A 21 -0.03 87.93 -8.30
C GLY A 21 1.13 87.14 -7.70
N GLU A 22 2.16 87.81 -7.19
CA GLU A 22 3.28 87.10 -6.58
C GLU A 22 2.81 86.29 -5.37
N LEU A 23 3.12 84.98 -5.37
CA LEU A 23 2.89 84.12 -4.21
C LEU A 23 3.57 84.72 -2.96
N SER A 24 2.83 84.76 -1.84
CA SER A 24 3.39 85.09 -0.53
C SER A 24 4.47 84.09 -0.12
N TYR A 25 5.32 84.46 0.83
CA TYR A 25 6.41 83.60 1.30
C TYR A 25 5.92 82.20 1.78
N PRO A 26 4.84 82.07 2.59
CA PRO A 26 4.30 80.77 2.97
C PRO A 26 3.81 79.94 1.77
N GLN A 27 3.17 80.58 0.79
CA GLN A 27 2.68 79.91 -0.42
C GLN A 27 3.84 79.42 -1.29
N LYS A 28 4.91 80.23 -1.47
CA LYS A 28 6.14 79.82 -2.18
C LYS A 28 6.75 78.57 -1.54
N GLN A 29 6.90 78.56 -0.22
CA GLN A 29 7.43 77.39 0.50
C GLN A 29 6.54 76.15 0.34
N ALA A 30 5.23 76.31 0.37
CA ALA A 30 4.30 75.20 0.15
C ALA A 30 4.47 74.61 -1.25
N VAL A 31 4.47 75.46 -2.29
CA VAL A 31 4.67 75.04 -3.68
C VAL A 31 6.02 74.34 -3.86
N ASP A 32 7.12 74.89 -3.33
CA ASP A 32 8.45 74.27 -3.43
C ASP A 32 8.51 72.89 -2.76
N ARG A 33 7.85 72.72 -1.59
CA ARG A 33 7.74 71.40 -0.95
C ARG A 33 6.94 70.43 -1.81
N GLN A 34 5.83 70.90 -2.39
CA GLN A 34 4.94 70.06 -3.17
C GLN A 34 5.50 69.69 -4.54
N GLU A 35 6.35 70.50 -5.16
CA GLU A 35 7.10 70.11 -6.36
C GLU A 35 8.04 68.92 -6.10
N ARG A 36 8.59 68.79 -4.89
CA ARG A 36 9.35 67.58 -4.51
C ARG A 36 8.45 66.37 -4.40
N ASN A 37 7.29 66.50 -3.74
CA ASN A 37 6.30 65.43 -3.67
C ASN A 37 5.78 65.02 -5.06
N GLN A 38 5.59 65.98 -5.96
CA GLN A 38 5.21 65.74 -7.35
C GLN A 38 6.28 64.93 -8.08
N LYS A 39 7.55 65.31 -7.98
CA LYS A 39 8.67 64.58 -8.61
C LYS A 39 8.78 63.14 -8.08
N GLU A 40 8.65 62.96 -6.77
CA GLU A 40 8.64 61.63 -6.16
C GLU A 40 7.43 60.80 -6.61
N GLY A 41 6.23 61.39 -6.60
CA GLY A 41 5.01 60.74 -7.07
C GLY A 41 5.08 60.35 -8.54
N ALA A 42 5.60 61.25 -9.40
CA ALA A 42 5.78 60.99 -10.82
C ALA A 42 6.77 59.85 -11.07
N LYS A 43 7.86 59.80 -10.30
CA LYS A 43 8.80 58.68 -10.34
C LYS A 43 8.11 57.37 -9.96
N LYS A 44 7.36 57.33 -8.86
CA LYS A 44 6.64 56.12 -8.42
C LYS A 44 5.57 55.67 -9.42
N LEU A 45 4.83 56.61 -10.02
CA LEU A 45 3.84 56.32 -11.05
C LEU A 45 4.50 55.68 -12.27
N LYS A 46 5.62 56.24 -12.72
CA LYS A 46 6.42 55.66 -13.80
C LYS A 46 6.96 54.28 -13.43
N ASP A 47 7.57 54.13 -12.25
CA ASP A 47 8.11 52.85 -11.79
C ASP A 47 7.01 51.77 -11.71
N MET A 48 5.78 52.13 -11.32
CA MET A 48 4.62 51.25 -11.33
C MET A 48 4.24 50.82 -12.75
N GLN A 49 4.12 51.77 -13.68
CA GLN A 49 3.78 51.52 -15.09
C GLN A 49 4.85 50.66 -15.79
N ASP A 50 6.13 50.99 -15.60
CA ASP A 50 7.27 50.29 -16.20
C ASP A 50 7.37 48.85 -15.65
N SER A 51 7.21 48.67 -14.33
CA SER A 51 7.20 47.33 -13.71
C SER A 51 6.09 46.47 -14.29
N TYR A 52 4.88 47.03 -14.41
CA TYR A 52 3.73 46.32 -14.94
C TYR A 52 3.87 45.98 -16.42
N ALA A 53 4.31 46.93 -17.25
CA ALA A 53 4.53 46.68 -18.67
C ALA A 53 5.56 45.56 -18.87
N LYS A 54 6.63 45.56 -18.07
CA LYS A 54 7.65 44.52 -18.07
C LYS A 54 7.10 43.16 -17.65
N GLU A 55 6.41 43.09 -16.52
CA GLU A 55 5.94 41.81 -15.96
C GLU A 55 4.75 41.26 -16.76
N MET A 56 3.77 42.09 -17.15
CA MET A 56 2.66 41.67 -18.00
C MET A 56 3.08 41.29 -19.42
N GLY A 57 4.16 41.89 -19.93
CA GLY A 57 4.75 41.50 -21.20
C GLY A 57 5.27 40.05 -21.21
N GLN A 58 5.56 39.50 -20.03
CA GLN A 58 6.05 38.13 -19.84
C GLN A 58 4.92 37.14 -19.52
N LEU A 59 3.71 37.62 -19.25
CA LEU A 59 2.58 36.78 -18.84
C LEU A 59 1.78 36.29 -20.06
N THR A 60 1.54 34.98 -20.11
CA THR A 60 0.56 34.38 -21.03
C THR A 60 -0.84 34.40 -20.40
N PRO A 61 -1.92 34.39 -21.20
CA PRO A 61 -3.28 34.37 -20.67
C PRO A 61 -3.56 33.22 -19.70
N GLU A 62 -2.86 32.10 -19.86
CA GLU A 62 -3.02 30.85 -19.10
C GLU A 62 -2.18 30.82 -17.81
N MET A 63 -1.31 31.80 -17.57
CA MET A 63 -0.49 31.84 -16.37
C MET A 63 -1.34 32.15 -15.13
N LEU A 64 -1.14 31.34 -14.09
CA LEU A 64 -1.71 31.54 -12.76
C LEU A 64 -0.80 32.49 -11.98
N ILE A 65 -1.36 33.63 -11.57
CA ILE A 65 -0.63 34.72 -10.92
C ILE A 65 -1.14 34.82 -9.48
N PRO A 66 -0.28 34.66 -8.46
CA PRO A 66 -0.74 34.72 -7.08
C PRO A 66 -1.34 36.11 -6.77
N PRO A 67 -2.43 36.21 -5.99
CA PRO A 67 -3.06 37.50 -5.68
C PRO A 67 -2.10 38.55 -5.07
N SER A 68 -1.06 38.09 -4.38
CA SER A 68 0.01 38.93 -3.81
C SER A 68 0.79 39.73 -4.86
N PHE A 69 0.82 39.27 -6.11
CA PHE A 69 1.38 40.00 -7.24
C PHE A 69 0.67 41.36 -7.43
N PHE A 70 -0.66 41.36 -7.49
CA PHE A 70 -1.47 42.57 -7.67
C PHE A 70 -1.42 43.51 -6.46
N LYS A 71 -1.17 42.96 -5.26
CA LYS A 71 -1.00 43.76 -4.03
C LYS A 71 0.19 44.71 -4.12
N GLY A 72 1.31 44.27 -4.71
CA GLY A 72 2.49 45.14 -4.90
C GLY A 72 2.18 46.38 -5.75
N TYR A 73 1.36 46.20 -6.78
CA TYR A 73 0.88 47.27 -7.64
C TYR A 73 -0.14 48.18 -6.97
N THR A 74 -1.07 47.60 -6.22
CA THR A 74 -2.05 48.34 -5.43
C THR A 74 -1.35 49.30 -4.46
N ASN A 75 -0.36 48.78 -3.71
CA ASN A 75 0.45 49.56 -2.77
C ASN A 75 1.20 50.71 -3.45
N LYS A 76 1.87 50.45 -4.59
CA LYS A 76 2.55 51.51 -5.36
C LYS A 76 1.58 52.60 -5.81
N GLY A 77 0.37 52.21 -6.24
CA GLY A 77 -0.70 53.15 -6.58
C GLY A 77 -1.15 53.98 -5.37
N ASP A 78 -1.34 53.36 -4.21
CA ASP A 78 -1.71 54.05 -2.96
C ASP A 78 -0.64 55.06 -2.54
N GLU A 79 0.64 54.75 -2.73
CA GLU A 79 1.74 55.69 -2.45
C GLU A 79 1.71 56.93 -3.37
N VAL A 80 1.29 56.77 -4.63
CA VAL A 80 1.11 57.90 -5.57
C VAL A 80 -0.11 58.74 -5.15
N LEU A 81 -1.22 58.09 -4.80
CA LEU A 81 -2.43 58.77 -4.33
C LEU A 81 -2.16 59.55 -3.03
N ALA A 82 -1.44 58.98 -2.08
CA ALA A 82 -1.06 59.66 -0.85
C ALA A 82 -0.21 60.92 -1.11
N LYS A 83 0.66 60.90 -2.13
CA LYS A 83 1.41 62.09 -2.56
C LYS A 83 0.51 63.14 -3.19
N ALA A 84 -0.45 62.73 -4.02
CA ALA A 84 -1.45 63.63 -4.60
C ALA A 84 -2.34 64.28 -3.52
N ASP A 85 -2.81 63.50 -2.53
CA ASP A 85 -3.57 63.99 -1.39
C ASP A 85 -2.75 64.99 -0.56
N ALA A 86 -1.48 64.71 -0.28
CA ALA A 86 -0.59 65.60 0.46
C ALA A 86 -0.36 66.94 -0.25
N ILE A 87 -0.24 66.92 -1.58
CA ILE A 87 -0.12 68.13 -2.40
C ILE A 87 -1.38 68.98 -2.28
N GLN A 88 -2.55 68.39 -2.53
CA GLN A 88 -3.84 69.11 -2.46
C GLN A 88 -4.09 69.68 -1.05
N ALA A 89 -3.78 68.91 0.00
CA ALA A 89 -3.95 69.35 1.38
C ALA A 89 -3.03 70.52 1.76
N ASP A 90 -1.74 70.50 1.38
CA ASP A 90 -0.81 71.59 1.72
C ASP A 90 -1.09 72.86 0.91
N LEU A 91 -1.48 72.74 -0.38
CA LEU A 91 -1.89 73.88 -1.19
C LEU A 91 -3.14 74.57 -0.61
N ALA A 92 -4.15 73.79 -0.21
CA ALA A 92 -5.36 74.30 0.43
C ALA A 92 -5.06 74.95 1.78
N LYS A 93 -4.24 74.29 2.63
CA LYS A 93 -3.84 74.81 3.96
C LYS A 93 -3.16 76.18 3.88
N ASN A 94 -2.39 76.44 2.83
CA ASN A 94 -1.66 77.69 2.65
C ASN A 94 -2.40 78.71 1.76
N ASN A 95 -3.67 78.47 1.42
CA ASN A 95 -4.50 79.32 0.55
C ASN A 95 -3.79 79.69 -0.76
N CYS A 96 -3.12 78.73 -1.41
CA CYS A 96 -2.41 78.98 -2.66
C CYS A 96 -3.41 79.35 -3.78
N PRO A 97 -3.16 80.42 -4.56
CA PRO A 97 -4.05 80.86 -5.64
C PRO A 97 -4.05 79.84 -6.79
N ALA A 98 -5.24 79.38 -7.18
CA ALA A 98 -5.40 78.31 -8.18
C ALA A 98 -4.99 78.72 -9.61
N ASP A 99 -4.96 80.02 -9.89
CA ASP A 99 -4.55 80.61 -11.17
C ASP A 99 -3.03 80.81 -11.28
N ASP A 100 -2.25 80.64 -10.20
CA ASP A 100 -0.80 80.62 -10.29
C ASP A 100 -0.33 79.41 -11.13
N PRO A 101 0.55 79.61 -12.13
CA PRO A 101 0.97 78.53 -13.03
C PRO A 101 1.56 77.30 -12.34
N ARG A 102 2.27 77.46 -11.21
CA ARG A 102 2.88 76.34 -10.47
C ARG A 102 1.84 75.59 -9.65
N VAL A 103 0.92 76.32 -9.02
CA VAL A 103 -0.21 75.72 -8.28
C VAL A 103 -1.10 74.96 -9.25
N LYS A 104 -1.40 75.53 -10.42
CA LYS A 104 -2.14 74.87 -11.50
C LYS A 104 -1.43 73.60 -11.96
N ALA A 105 -0.13 73.65 -12.25
CA ALA A 105 0.64 72.48 -12.67
C ALA A 105 0.63 71.34 -11.63
N LEU A 106 0.67 71.68 -10.34
CA LEU A 106 0.52 70.71 -9.25
C LEU A 106 -0.88 70.09 -9.23
N ASN A 107 -1.94 70.90 -9.35
CA ASN A 107 -3.32 70.41 -9.41
C ASN A 107 -3.54 69.50 -10.63
N ASP A 108 -3.15 69.95 -11.83
CA ASP A 108 -3.24 69.18 -13.07
C ASP A 108 -2.52 67.82 -12.95
N TRP A 109 -1.34 67.82 -12.31
CA TRP A 109 -0.63 66.57 -12.03
C TRP A 109 -1.39 65.67 -11.06
N THR A 110 -1.98 66.19 -9.99
CA THR A 110 -2.74 65.36 -9.04
C THR A 110 -3.96 64.71 -9.70
N GLU A 111 -4.69 65.43 -10.54
CA GLU A 111 -5.82 64.89 -11.30
C GLU A 111 -5.36 63.80 -12.28
N THR A 112 -4.30 64.07 -13.03
CA THR A 112 -3.70 63.11 -13.96
C THR A 112 -3.23 61.85 -13.23
N ALA A 113 -2.53 61.99 -12.11
CA ALA A 113 -2.02 60.87 -11.34
C ALA A 113 -3.15 59.99 -10.78
N ARG A 114 -4.25 60.58 -10.29
CA ARG A 114 -5.44 59.83 -9.85
C ARG A 114 -6.08 59.07 -11.00
N ALA A 115 -6.26 59.71 -12.16
CA ALA A 115 -6.82 59.08 -13.35
C ALA A 115 -5.97 57.92 -13.85
N GLU A 116 -4.64 58.10 -13.89
CA GLU A 116 -3.70 57.04 -14.30
C GLU A 116 -3.68 55.87 -13.32
N VAL A 117 -3.67 56.12 -12.00
CA VAL A 117 -3.77 55.03 -10.99
C VAL A 117 -5.10 54.30 -11.10
N ALA A 118 -6.22 55.00 -11.32
CA ALA A 118 -7.53 54.39 -11.50
C ALA A 118 -7.59 53.48 -12.74
N LYS A 119 -7.17 54.02 -13.90
CA LYS A 119 -7.07 53.27 -15.15
C LYS A 119 -6.15 52.06 -15.03
N PHE A 120 -5.05 52.22 -14.32
CA PHE A 120 -4.10 51.15 -14.07
C PHE A 120 -4.72 50.03 -13.22
N ARG A 121 -5.44 50.36 -12.14
CA ARG A 121 -6.19 49.38 -11.32
C ARG A 121 -7.25 48.64 -12.13
N GLU A 122 -8.01 49.38 -12.92
CA GLU A 122 -9.04 48.79 -13.81
C GLU A 122 -8.42 47.78 -14.78
N SER A 123 -7.21 48.02 -15.27
CA SER A 123 -6.53 47.16 -16.24
C SER A 123 -6.23 45.74 -15.74
N TYR A 124 -6.14 45.52 -14.43
CA TYR A 124 -5.90 44.19 -13.84
C TYR A 124 -7.00 43.69 -12.91
N ALA A 125 -8.01 44.51 -12.59
CA ALA A 125 -9.06 44.17 -11.63
C ALA A 125 -9.76 42.85 -11.95
N ALA A 126 -10.10 42.61 -13.23
CA ALA A 126 -10.75 41.37 -13.65
C ALA A 126 -9.87 40.14 -13.43
N LYS A 127 -8.56 40.25 -13.73
CA LYS A 127 -7.61 39.14 -13.54
C LYS A 127 -7.32 38.89 -12.06
N GLN A 128 -7.23 39.95 -11.27
CA GLN A 128 -7.11 39.84 -9.81
C GLN A 128 -8.32 39.09 -9.23
N ALA A 129 -9.55 39.50 -9.58
CA ALA A 129 -10.77 38.84 -9.11
C ALA A 129 -10.85 37.37 -9.54
N GLU A 130 -10.43 37.04 -10.77
CA GLU A 130 -10.32 35.67 -11.26
C GLU A 130 -9.34 34.85 -10.40
N MET A 131 -8.15 35.39 -10.12
CA MET A 131 -7.13 34.70 -9.31
C MET A 131 -7.54 34.57 -7.84
N GLU A 132 -8.20 35.58 -7.26
CA GLU A 132 -8.75 35.51 -5.91
C GLU A 132 -9.83 34.43 -5.81
N LYS A 133 -10.71 34.31 -6.81
CA LYS A 133 -11.69 33.23 -6.88
C LYS A 133 -11.01 31.86 -6.96
N LEU A 134 -9.99 31.70 -7.80
CA LEU A 134 -9.25 30.44 -7.93
C LEU A 134 -8.39 30.10 -6.69
N ALA A 135 -8.00 31.10 -5.91
CA ALA A 135 -7.21 30.93 -4.68
C ALA A 135 -8.07 30.65 -3.44
N ASP A 136 -9.39 30.85 -3.51
CA ASP A 136 -10.31 30.61 -2.39
C ASP A 136 -10.74 29.13 -2.35
N PRO A 137 -10.38 28.38 -1.29
CA PRO A 137 -10.81 26.98 -1.10
C PRO A 137 -12.33 26.78 -1.14
N LYS A 138 -13.13 27.80 -0.80
CA LYS A 138 -14.60 27.71 -0.80
C LYS A 138 -15.20 27.50 -2.20
N ASN A 139 -14.44 27.80 -3.25
CA ASN A 139 -14.86 27.55 -4.64
C ASN A 139 -14.66 26.08 -5.06
N TYR A 140 -14.23 25.23 -4.13
CA TYR A 140 -13.97 23.82 -4.35
C TYR A 140 -14.82 22.97 -3.37
N PRO A 141 -16.10 22.68 -3.72
CA PRO A 141 -17.04 22.04 -2.80
C PRO A 141 -16.62 20.64 -2.36
N ASP A 142 -15.89 19.91 -3.20
CA ASP A 142 -15.46 18.53 -2.94
C ASP A 142 -14.08 18.45 -2.24
N LEU A 143 -13.46 19.59 -1.93
CA LEU A 143 -12.07 19.67 -1.46
C LEU A 143 -11.82 18.79 -0.23
N ASP A 144 -12.66 18.89 0.78
CA ASP A 144 -12.49 18.14 2.04
C ASP A 144 -12.70 16.64 1.86
N ALA A 145 -13.63 16.23 0.98
CA ALA A 145 -13.88 14.82 0.68
C ALA A 145 -12.71 14.22 -0.11
N ASP A 146 -12.25 14.93 -1.15
CA ASP A 146 -11.10 14.51 -1.94
C ASP A 146 -9.82 14.48 -1.09
N PHE A 147 -9.65 15.39 -0.12
CA PHE A 147 -8.49 15.38 0.79
C PHE A 147 -8.41 14.10 1.62
N LYS A 148 -9.55 13.66 2.18
CA LYS A 148 -9.62 12.40 2.91
C LYS A 148 -9.27 11.23 2.00
N GLN A 149 -9.78 11.25 0.77
CA GLN A 149 -9.49 10.21 -0.21
C GLN A 149 -7.99 10.18 -0.58
N ILE A 150 -7.37 11.35 -0.81
CA ILE A 150 -5.93 11.47 -1.09
C ILE A 150 -5.10 10.87 0.05
N ASP A 151 -5.42 11.18 1.30
CA ASP A 151 -4.69 10.68 2.48
C ASP A 151 -4.83 9.14 2.61
N THR A 152 -6.05 8.62 2.38
CA THR A 152 -6.31 7.17 2.36
C THR A 152 -5.48 6.48 1.28
N LEU A 153 -5.52 6.99 0.04
CA LEU A 153 -4.80 6.42 -1.09
C LEU A 153 -3.28 6.50 -0.90
N ALA A 154 -2.78 7.60 -0.34
CA ALA A 154 -1.37 7.77 -0.02
C ALA A 154 -0.86 6.73 1.00
N THR A 155 -1.73 6.25 1.89
CA THR A 155 -1.40 5.20 2.86
C THR A 155 -1.53 3.82 2.24
N ALA A 156 -2.64 3.57 1.53
CA ALA A 156 -2.93 2.28 0.91
C ALA A 156 -1.84 1.85 -0.09
N TYR A 157 -1.42 2.76 -0.98
CA TYR A 157 -0.43 2.46 -2.02
C TYR A 157 1.03 2.55 -1.55
N LYS A 158 1.31 2.81 -0.27
CA LYS A 158 2.66 2.62 0.32
C LYS A 158 2.95 1.16 0.70
N PHE A 159 1.99 0.27 0.48
CA PHE A 159 2.09 -1.13 0.84
C PHE A 159 3.18 -1.87 0.05
N LYS A 160 4.01 -2.66 0.74
CA LYS A 160 5.10 -3.47 0.15
C LYS A 160 5.07 -4.95 0.52
N GLY A 161 4.13 -5.36 1.38
CA GLY A 161 4.09 -6.69 1.97
C GLY A 161 3.45 -7.76 1.08
N PHE A 162 3.80 -7.85 -0.20
CA PHE A 162 3.02 -8.57 -1.21
C PHE A 162 2.77 -10.05 -0.87
N LEU A 163 3.78 -10.76 -0.35
CA LEU A 163 3.62 -12.15 0.10
C LEU A 163 2.92 -12.28 1.46
N SER A 164 2.99 -11.25 2.31
CA SER A 164 2.40 -11.27 3.64
C SER A 164 0.88 -11.01 3.63
N ARG A 165 0.39 -10.26 2.64
CA ARG A 165 -1.04 -9.96 2.48
C ARG A 165 -1.43 -9.97 0.99
N PRO A 166 -1.46 -11.14 0.35
CA PRO A 166 -1.79 -11.25 -1.08
C PRO A 166 -3.18 -10.72 -1.41
N GLU A 167 -4.16 -10.89 -0.52
CA GLU A 167 -5.54 -10.40 -0.74
C GLU A 167 -5.59 -8.86 -0.84
N LEU A 168 -4.76 -8.16 -0.05
CA LEU A 168 -4.68 -6.70 -0.14
C LEU A 168 -4.04 -6.26 -1.47
N VAL A 169 -3.09 -7.04 -2.01
CA VAL A 169 -2.53 -6.74 -3.35
C VAL A 169 -3.62 -6.85 -4.41
N GLU A 170 -4.46 -7.89 -4.33
CA GLU A 170 -5.59 -8.08 -5.24
C GLU A 170 -6.58 -6.91 -5.19
N GLU A 171 -6.99 -6.49 -3.98
CA GLU A 171 -7.85 -5.33 -3.79
C GLU A 171 -7.25 -4.06 -4.41
N LEU A 172 -5.99 -3.74 -4.09
CA LEU A 172 -5.32 -2.53 -4.56
C LEU A 172 -5.07 -2.54 -6.07
N ALA A 173 -4.71 -3.69 -6.64
CA ALA A 173 -4.42 -3.82 -8.06
C ALA A 173 -5.69 -3.69 -8.91
N LYS A 174 -6.83 -4.22 -8.42
CA LYS A 174 -8.13 -4.07 -9.08
C LYS A 174 -8.56 -2.60 -9.24
N GLU A 175 -8.32 -1.79 -8.21
CA GLU A 175 -8.68 -0.37 -8.23
C GLU A 175 -7.62 0.53 -8.90
N PHE A 176 -6.40 0.02 -9.07
CA PHE A 176 -5.23 0.82 -9.49
C PHE A 176 -5.46 1.67 -10.75
N PRO A 177 -6.01 1.15 -11.87
CA PRO A 177 -6.23 1.96 -13.07
C PRO A 177 -7.18 3.15 -12.82
N GLN A 178 -8.23 2.93 -12.02
CA GLN A 178 -9.21 3.97 -11.69
C GLN A 178 -8.61 5.01 -10.75
N VAL A 179 -7.82 4.58 -9.77
CA VAL A 179 -7.11 5.47 -8.84
C VAL A 179 -6.11 6.36 -9.59
N VAL A 180 -5.36 5.80 -10.55
CA VAL A 180 -4.41 6.59 -11.36
C VAL A 180 -5.16 7.67 -12.14
N THR A 181 -6.23 7.32 -12.86
CA THR A 181 -7.04 8.30 -13.60
C THR A 181 -7.63 9.36 -12.68
N TRP A 182 -8.27 8.93 -11.59
CA TRP A 182 -8.87 9.83 -10.60
C TRP A 182 -7.83 10.81 -10.03
N SER A 183 -6.63 10.32 -9.70
CA SER A 183 -5.57 11.17 -9.14
C SER A 183 -5.12 12.27 -10.11
N GLN A 184 -5.01 11.94 -11.40
CA GLN A 184 -4.61 12.88 -12.45
C GLN A 184 -5.70 13.92 -12.72
N GLU A 185 -6.95 13.50 -12.75
CA GLU A 185 -8.10 14.39 -12.93
C GLU A 185 -8.23 15.36 -11.75
N ARG A 186 -8.15 14.87 -10.51
CA ARG A 186 -8.22 15.71 -9.33
C ARG A 186 -7.06 16.69 -9.23
N PHE A 187 -5.84 16.27 -9.57
CA PHE A 187 -4.71 17.21 -9.63
C PHE A 187 -4.96 18.36 -10.61
N LYS A 188 -5.59 18.11 -11.77
CA LYS A 188 -5.96 19.18 -12.72
C LYS A 188 -6.96 20.15 -12.13
N VAL A 189 -7.98 19.65 -11.41
CA VAL A 189 -9.01 20.47 -10.75
C VAL A 189 -8.38 21.42 -9.73
N TYR A 190 -7.47 20.93 -8.89
CA TYR A 190 -6.90 21.72 -7.80
C TYR A 190 -5.59 22.43 -8.15
N ARG A 191 -5.06 22.24 -9.36
CA ARG A 191 -3.82 22.92 -9.81
C ARG A 191 -3.87 24.43 -9.61
N PRO A 192 -4.95 25.17 -9.93
CA PRO A 192 -5.03 26.60 -9.67
C PRO A 192 -4.84 26.93 -8.19
N LEU A 193 -5.61 26.29 -7.32
CA LEU A 193 -5.53 26.47 -5.88
C LEU A 193 -4.11 26.17 -5.36
N ILE A 194 -3.50 25.07 -5.80
CA ILE A 194 -2.13 24.68 -5.42
C ILE A 194 -1.13 25.77 -5.78
N VAL A 195 -1.12 26.21 -7.04
CA VAL A 195 -0.16 27.19 -7.54
C VAL A 195 -0.33 28.52 -6.81
N LEU A 196 -1.56 28.98 -6.62
CA LEU A 196 -1.87 30.28 -6.03
C LEU A 196 -1.67 30.32 -4.50
N THR A 197 -1.68 29.18 -3.82
CA THR A 197 -1.51 29.07 -2.35
C THR A 197 -0.10 28.68 -1.90
N GLY A 198 0.89 28.69 -2.79
CA GLY A 198 2.29 28.42 -2.45
C GLY A 198 2.97 27.33 -3.28
N GLY A 199 2.31 26.82 -4.33
CA GLY A 199 2.88 25.83 -5.23
C GLY A 199 3.32 24.57 -4.50
N LYS A 200 4.61 24.24 -4.59
CA LYS A 200 5.18 23.04 -3.94
C LYS A 200 5.15 23.09 -2.41
N GLU A 201 5.10 24.30 -1.84
CA GLU A 201 5.02 24.49 -0.39
C GLU A 201 3.59 24.43 0.13
N SER A 202 2.59 24.43 -0.76
CA SER A 202 1.17 24.31 -0.38
C SER A 202 0.94 22.95 0.32
N PRO A 203 0.21 22.91 1.45
CA PRO A 203 -0.18 21.66 2.10
C PRO A 203 -0.91 20.70 1.16
N LEU A 204 -1.68 21.23 0.21
CA LEU A 204 -2.39 20.42 -0.77
C LEU A 204 -1.43 19.74 -1.75
N TYR A 205 -0.41 20.45 -2.25
CA TYR A 205 0.59 19.84 -3.11
C TYR A 205 1.32 18.70 -2.40
N ARG A 206 1.74 18.90 -1.14
CA ARG A 206 2.46 17.88 -0.37
C ARG A 206 1.63 16.60 -0.20
N ARG A 207 0.31 16.72 -0.01
CA ARG A 207 -0.62 15.57 0.05
C ARG A 207 -0.70 14.86 -1.30
N TYR A 208 -0.88 15.59 -2.40
CA TYR A 208 -0.86 15.03 -3.75
C TYR A 208 0.44 14.31 -4.08
N ASP A 209 1.58 14.93 -3.75
CA ASP A 209 2.91 14.36 -3.94
C ASP A 209 3.09 13.07 -3.12
N ALA A 210 2.60 13.03 -1.88
CA ALA A 210 2.62 11.82 -1.07
C ALA A 210 1.78 10.68 -1.68
N MET A 211 0.58 10.97 -2.19
CA MET A 211 -0.26 10.00 -2.88
C MET A 211 0.39 9.52 -4.19
N SER A 212 0.88 10.44 -5.01
CA SER A 212 1.54 10.12 -6.29
C SER A 212 2.78 9.25 -6.07
N LYS A 213 3.59 9.55 -5.05
CA LYS A 213 4.72 8.71 -4.64
C LYS A 213 4.28 7.32 -4.17
N GLY A 214 3.16 7.21 -3.47
CA GLY A 214 2.56 5.92 -3.10
C GLY A 214 2.19 5.11 -4.34
N ILE A 215 1.35 5.67 -5.22
CA ILE A 215 0.92 5.03 -6.49
C ILE A 215 2.13 4.56 -7.31
N LYS A 216 3.13 5.44 -7.47
CA LYS A 216 4.36 5.11 -8.20
C LYS A 216 5.14 3.97 -7.51
N SER A 217 5.31 4.03 -6.19
CA SER A 217 6.01 3.00 -5.44
C SER A 217 5.31 1.64 -5.54
N PHE A 218 3.97 1.61 -5.54
CA PHE A 218 3.22 0.37 -5.72
C PHE A 218 3.45 -0.22 -7.11
N GLN A 219 3.42 0.61 -8.16
CA GLN A 219 3.68 0.16 -9.53
C GLN A 219 5.11 -0.37 -9.71
N GLU A 220 6.10 0.30 -9.12
CA GLU A 220 7.50 -0.13 -9.13
C GLU A 220 7.67 -1.45 -8.39
N GLU A 221 7.06 -1.59 -7.20
CA GLU A 221 7.11 -2.84 -6.43
C GLU A 221 6.38 -3.97 -7.16
N ALA A 222 5.24 -3.71 -7.80
CA ALA A 222 4.51 -4.69 -8.60
C ALA A 222 5.33 -5.19 -9.79
N THR A 223 5.99 -4.28 -10.51
CA THR A 223 6.86 -4.63 -11.64
C THR A 223 8.04 -5.48 -11.17
N LYS A 224 8.68 -5.06 -10.07
CA LYS A 224 9.80 -5.78 -9.48
C LYS A 224 9.36 -7.16 -8.99
N PHE A 225 8.29 -7.26 -8.22
CA PHE A 225 7.77 -8.50 -7.69
C PHE A 225 7.47 -9.51 -8.80
N PHE A 226 6.85 -9.05 -9.89
CA PHE A 226 6.55 -9.92 -11.02
C PHE A 226 7.85 -10.45 -11.65
N GLY A 227 8.84 -9.59 -11.89
CA GLY A 227 10.15 -10.01 -12.41
C GLY A 227 10.88 -10.99 -11.48
N ASP A 228 10.85 -10.73 -10.17
CA ASP A 228 11.42 -11.63 -9.15
C ASP A 228 10.70 -12.99 -9.19
N ALA A 229 9.36 -13.00 -9.25
CA ALA A 229 8.57 -14.23 -9.34
C ALA A 229 8.88 -15.04 -10.61
N GLU A 230 9.03 -14.39 -11.77
CA GLU A 230 9.44 -15.05 -13.03
C GLU A 230 10.77 -15.80 -12.87
N SER A 231 11.71 -15.23 -12.11
CA SER A 231 13.02 -15.84 -11.86
C SER A 231 13.01 -16.91 -10.77
N GLU A 232 12.20 -16.73 -9.72
CA GLU A 232 12.22 -17.57 -8.51
C GLU A 232 11.31 -18.80 -8.63
N VAL A 233 10.14 -18.67 -9.27
CA VAL A 233 9.15 -19.77 -9.43
C VAL A 233 9.81 -21.02 -10.03
N PRO A 234 10.57 -20.94 -11.14
CA PRO A 234 11.26 -22.11 -11.67
C PRO A 234 12.19 -22.80 -10.66
N GLY A 235 12.86 -22.03 -9.79
CA GLY A 235 13.74 -22.56 -8.76
C GLY A 235 12.99 -23.31 -7.66
N PHE A 236 11.83 -22.81 -7.22
CA PHE A 236 10.97 -23.54 -6.27
C PHE A 236 10.44 -24.84 -6.87
N LEU A 237 9.99 -24.80 -8.12
CA LEU A 237 9.47 -25.99 -8.82
C LEU A 237 10.56 -27.05 -9.01
N ALA A 238 11.76 -26.66 -9.45
CA ALA A 238 12.88 -27.57 -9.61
C ALA A 238 13.28 -28.24 -8.29
N LYS A 239 13.34 -27.48 -7.18
CA LYS A 239 13.60 -28.05 -5.84
C LYS A 239 12.51 -29.00 -5.39
N ALA A 240 11.23 -28.68 -5.65
CA ALA A 240 10.12 -29.55 -5.33
C ALA A 240 10.23 -30.89 -6.08
N GLU A 241 10.53 -30.85 -7.38
CA GLU A 241 10.73 -32.05 -8.21
C GLU A 241 11.96 -32.86 -7.75
N GLU A 242 13.09 -32.22 -7.43
CA GLU A 242 14.29 -32.87 -6.89
C GLU A 242 14.01 -33.58 -5.56
N MET A 243 13.34 -32.87 -4.64
CA MET A 243 12.97 -33.43 -3.33
C MET A 243 11.97 -34.57 -3.46
N ALA A 244 11.03 -34.50 -4.41
CA ALA A 244 10.09 -35.58 -4.70
C ALA A 244 10.82 -36.81 -5.26
N ALA A 245 11.74 -36.62 -6.21
CA ALA A 245 12.56 -37.71 -6.75
C ALA A 245 13.40 -38.39 -5.65
N LYS A 246 14.02 -37.60 -4.77
CA LYS A 246 14.75 -38.11 -3.61
C LYS A 246 13.85 -38.85 -2.63
N ALA A 247 12.66 -38.31 -2.35
CA ALA A 247 11.68 -38.94 -1.47
C ALA A 247 11.23 -40.31 -2.01
N ALA A 248 11.01 -40.41 -3.33
CA ALA A 248 10.69 -41.67 -4.00
C ALA A 248 11.87 -42.65 -3.93
N ALA A 249 13.09 -42.22 -4.27
CA ALA A 249 14.27 -43.05 -4.27
C ALA A 249 14.63 -43.60 -2.87
N GLU A 250 14.48 -42.77 -1.83
CA GLU A 250 14.78 -43.14 -0.45
C GLU A 250 13.58 -43.73 0.30
N LYS A 251 12.43 -43.89 -0.37
CA LYS A 251 11.17 -44.40 0.22
C LYS A 251 10.70 -43.62 1.45
N LYS A 252 10.79 -42.29 1.39
CA LYS A 252 10.46 -41.37 2.49
C LYS A 252 9.17 -40.58 2.19
N PRO A 253 7.97 -41.16 2.39
CA PRO A 253 6.71 -40.51 2.02
C PRO A 253 6.44 -39.20 2.78
N ALA A 254 6.99 -39.05 4.00
CA ALA A 254 6.83 -37.83 4.80
C ALA A 254 7.40 -36.55 4.14
N PHE A 255 8.28 -36.67 3.14
CA PHE A 255 8.82 -35.51 2.44
C PHE A 255 7.77 -34.83 1.55
N PHE A 256 6.79 -35.58 1.04
CA PHE A 256 5.74 -35.06 0.16
C PHE A 256 4.79 -34.10 0.88
N SER A 257 4.47 -34.36 2.15
CA SER A 257 3.65 -33.48 2.99
C SER A 257 4.46 -32.38 3.70
N GLY A 258 5.80 -32.49 3.72
CA GLY A 258 6.71 -31.51 4.29
C GLY A 258 7.38 -30.63 3.23
N GLY A 259 8.68 -30.82 3.05
CA GLY A 259 9.51 -29.93 2.24
C GLY A 259 9.08 -29.80 0.77
N VAL A 260 8.57 -30.87 0.15
CA VAL A 260 8.05 -30.79 -1.24
C VAL A 260 6.84 -29.86 -1.31
N ARG A 261 5.87 -30.03 -0.40
CA ARG A 261 4.68 -29.16 -0.33
C ARG A 261 5.07 -27.72 -0.05
N GLN A 262 6.01 -27.48 0.86
CA GLN A 262 6.50 -26.13 1.16
C GLN A 262 7.05 -25.41 -0.09
N GLN A 263 7.82 -26.10 -0.93
CA GLN A 263 8.34 -25.50 -2.17
C GLN A 263 7.22 -25.20 -3.17
N LEU A 264 6.25 -26.11 -3.34
CA LEU A 264 5.09 -25.87 -4.19
C LEU A 264 4.24 -24.68 -3.71
N ASP A 265 4.04 -24.54 -2.40
CA ASP A 265 3.27 -23.44 -1.80
C ASP A 265 3.98 -22.09 -1.99
N GLN A 266 5.32 -22.07 -1.94
CA GLN A 266 6.10 -20.85 -2.20
C GLN A 266 5.96 -20.37 -3.66
N ALA A 267 5.91 -21.30 -4.62
CA ALA A 267 5.64 -21.00 -6.02
C ALA A 267 4.18 -20.55 -6.22
N GLU A 268 3.22 -21.29 -5.66
CA GLU A 268 1.78 -21.02 -5.77
C GLU A 268 1.43 -19.62 -5.23
N LEU A 269 1.96 -19.25 -4.06
CA LEU A 269 1.73 -17.95 -3.46
C LEU A 269 2.23 -16.79 -4.34
N ARG A 270 3.40 -16.95 -4.97
CA ARG A 270 3.93 -15.93 -5.90
C ARG A 270 3.06 -15.80 -7.14
N ILE A 271 2.67 -16.92 -7.73
CA ILE A 271 1.75 -16.94 -8.88
C ILE A 271 0.42 -16.28 -8.52
N LYS A 272 -0.12 -16.53 -7.32
CA LYS A 272 -1.35 -15.87 -6.84
C LYS A 272 -1.19 -14.35 -6.83
N VAL A 273 -0.09 -13.83 -6.28
CA VAL A 273 0.17 -12.38 -6.29
C VAL A 273 0.35 -11.86 -7.71
N CYS A 274 1.10 -12.55 -8.57
CA CYS A 274 1.26 -12.16 -9.97
C CYS A 274 -0.08 -12.06 -10.71
N ARG A 275 -1.01 -12.99 -10.45
CA ARG A 275 -2.37 -12.98 -11.01
C ARG A 275 -3.16 -11.71 -10.66
N ALA A 276 -2.92 -11.14 -9.48
CA ALA A 276 -3.54 -9.87 -9.10
C ALA A 276 -2.96 -8.66 -9.85
N LEU A 277 -1.68 -8.72 -10.26
CA LEU A 277 -0.93 -7.57 -10.77
C LEU A 277 -1.01 -7.39 -12.28
N VAL A 278 -1.33 -8.44 -13.03
CA VAL A 278 -1.36 -8.42 -14.49
C VAL A 278 -2.66 -9.01 -15.04
N PRO A 279 -3.04 -8.68 -16.29
CA PRO A 279 -4.17 -9.32 -16.95
C PRO A 279 -4.03 -10.86 -17.02
N ALA A 280 -5.17 -11.57 -16.95
CA ALA A 280 -5.19 -13.03 -16.97
C ALA A 280 -4.63 -13.65 -18.28
N ASP A 281 -4.52 -12.86 -19.35
CA ASP A 281 -3.95 -13.27 -20.62
C ASP A 281 -2.44 -12.98 -20.76
N ASP A 282 -1.78 -12.37 -19.76
CA ASP A 282 -0.33 -12.15 -19.76
C ASP A 282 0.43 -13.47 -19.96
N ALA A 283 1.27 -13.50 -21.00
CA ALA A 283 1.98 -14.71 -21.42
C ALA A 283 2.97 -15.23 -20.37
N ARG A 284 3.55 -14.34 -19.57
CA ARG A 284 4.53 -14.69 -18.53
C ARG A 284 3.81 -15.35 -17.35
N LEU A 285 2.65 -14.81 -16.96
CA LEU A 285 1.79 -15.43 -15.94
C LEU A 285 1.37 -16.84 -16.37
N LYS A 286 0.84 -16.99 -17.58
CA LYS A 286 0.43 -18.30 -18.13
C LYS A 286 1.59 -19.31 -18.16
N THR A 287 2.80 -18.85 -18.45
CA THR A 287 4.00 -19.70 -18.46
C THR A 287 4.30 -20.23 -17.05
N MET A 288 4.25 -19.39 -16.03
CA MET A 288 4.44 -19.80 -14.63
C MET A 288 3.32 -20.76 -14.17
N GLU A 289 2.06 -20.48 -14.51
CA GLU A 289 0.92 -21.33 -14.15
C GLU A 289 1.01 -22.72 -14.81
N ALA A 290 1.37 -22.78 -16.09
CA ALA A 290 1.57 -24.05 -16.80
C ALA A 290 2.73 -24.86 -16.21
N ALA A 291 3.85 -24.19 -15.87
CA ALA A 291 4.98 -24.84 -15.23
C ALA A 291 4.59 -25.42 -13.86
N TRP A 292 3.89 -24.65 -13.03
CA TRP A 292 3.42 -25.10 -11.72
C TRP A 292 2.48 -26.30 -11.84
N ALA A 293 1.49 -26.25 -12.75
CA ALA A 293 0.55 -27.35 -12.97
C ALA A 293 1.27 -28.64 -13.41
N SER A 294 2.25 -28.51 -14.32
CA SER A 294 3.07 -29.63 -14.79
C SER A 294 3.89 -30.25 -13.65
N SER A 295 4.63 -29.44 -12.88
CA SER A 295 5.42 -29.93 -11.74
C SER A 295 4.56 -30.56 -10.67
N LYS A 296 3.43 -29.94 -10.33
CA LYS A 296 2.47 -30.51 -9.37
C LYS A 296 1.97 -31.88 -9.82
N SER A 297 1.56 -32.02 -11.09
CA SER A 297 1.09 -33.31 -11.61
C SER A 297 2.16 -34.40 -11.55
N LYS A 298 3.43 -34.08 -11.86
CA LYS A 298 4.53 -35.05 -11.75
C LYS A 298 4.78 -35.46 -10.31
N ILE A 299 4.77 -34.51 -9.39
CA ILE A 299 4.99 -34.74 -7.96
C ILE A 299 3.86 -35.60 -7.38
N ASP A 300 2.61 -35.30 -7.70
CA ASP A 300 1.45 -36.08 -7.25
C ASP A 300 1.52 -37.52 -7.79
N ALA A 301 1.92 -37.71 -9.06
CA ALA A 301 2.14 -39.04 -9.63
C ALA A 301 3.30 -39.79 -8.94
N SER A 302 4.39 -39.10 -8.60
CA SER A 302 5.51 -39.68 -7.85
C SER A 302 5.10 -40.11 -6.44
N ALA A 303 4.30 -39.30 -5.75
CA ALA A 303 3.76 -39.61 -4.43
C ALA A 303 2.85 -40.85 -4.47
N ALA A 304 1.95 -40.91 -5.46
CA ALA A 304 1.06 -42.06 -5.66
C ALA A 304 1.87 -43.33 -5.97
N GLY A 305 2.83 -43.26 -6.89
CA GLY A 305 3.69 -44.40 -7.23
C GLY A 305 4.51 -44.91 -6.04
N LEU A 306 5.03 -44.00 -5.19
CA LEU A 306 5.72 -44.41 -3.96
C LEU A 306 4.76 -45.10 -2.99
N LYS A 307 3.53 -44.58 -2.83
CA LYS A 307 2.52 -45.21 -1.98
C LYS A 307 2.24 -46.65 -2.43
N ASP A 308 2.00 -46.85 -3.72
CA ASP A 308 1.73 -48.18 -4.29
C ASP A 308 2.90 -49.14 -4.08
N LEU A 309 4.13 -48.66 -4.27
CA LEU A 309 5.35 -49.44 -4.01
C LEU A 309 5.46 -49.86 -2.54
N LEU A 310 5.22 -48.93 -1.61
CA LEU A 310 5.26 -49.22 -0.18
C LEU A 310 4.21 -50.25 0.24
N ILE A 311 3.00 -50.19 -0.33
CA ILE A 311 1.95 -51.18 -0.11
C ILE A 311 2.35 -52.55 -0.67
N ALA A 312 2.93 -52.59 -1.88
CA ALA A 312 3.38 -53.82 -2.51
C ALA A 312 4.53 -54.50 -1.76
N GLU A 313 5.44 -53.72 -1.18
CA GLU A 313 6.59 -54.22 -0.40
C GLU A 313 6.27 -54.52 1.07
N ALA A 314 5.22 -53.92 1.63
CA ALA A 314 4.86 -54.14 3.02
C ALA A 314 4.53 -55.63 3.28
N ARG A 315 5.01 -56.13 4.41
CA ARG A 315 4.79 -57.50 4.91
C ARG A 315 4.27 -57.44 6.34
N PRO A 316 3.52 -58.47 6.79
CA PRO A 316 3.22 -58.65 8.20
C PRO A 316 4.51 -58.59 9.05
N PRO A 317 4.47 -57.99 10.25
CA PRO A 317 5.61 -58.03 11.15
C PRO A 317 5.92 -59.48 11.54
N ALA A 318 7.21 -59.76 11.76
CA ALA A 318 7.64 -61.09 12.19
C ALA A 318 7.02 -61.47 13.54
N GLU A 319 6.66 -62.74 13.70
CA GLU A 319 6.28 -63.29 14.99
C GLU A 319 7.53 -63.43 15.86
N LYS A 320 7.57 -62.73 17.01
CA LYS A 320 8.74 -62.75 17.89
C LYS A 320 8.44 -63.29 19.28
N TYR A 321 7.20 -63.18 19.74
CA TYR A 321 6.83 -63.64 21.08
C TYR A 321 6.94 -65.16 21.21
N LYS A 322 7.67 -65.63 22.22
CA LYS A 322 7.94 -67.06 22.47
C LYS A 322 7.20 -67.61 23.69
N GLY A 323 6.39 -66.80 24.37
CA GLY A 323 5.60 -67.24 25.53
C GLY A 323 4.60 -68.35 25.17
N GLY A 324 4.39 -69.29 26.09
CA GLY A 324 3.45 -70.41 25.89
C GLY A 324 1.99 -69.99 25.83
N ASP A 325 1.66 -68.81 26.35
CA ASP A 325 0.36 -68.14 26.38
C ASP A 325 0.04 -67.37 25.08
N LYS A 326 0.93 -67.39 24.08
CA LYS A 326 0.78 -66.63 22.82
C LYS A 326 -0.58 -66.80 22.14
N GLU A 327 -1.08 -68.04 22.01
CA GLU A 327 -2.35 -68.29 21.33
C GLU A 327 -3.55 -67.79 22.15
N ASP A 328 -3.48 -67.87 23.47
CA ASP A 328 -4.52 -67.31 24.36
C ASP A 328 -4.57 -65.79 24.27
N LEU A 329 -3.40 -65.13 24.26
CA LEU A 329 -3.31 -63.67 24.09
C LEU A 329 -3.90 -63.23 22.75
N ARG A 330 -3.61 -63.95 21.66
CA ARG A 330 -4.22 -63.66 20.35
C ARG A 330 -5.72 -63.83 20.36
N ALA A 331 -6.23 -64.92 20.92
CA ALA A 331 -7.67 -65.17 20.99
C ALA A 331 -8.39 -64.04 21.76
N LYS A 332 -7.81 -63.58 22.87
CA LYS A 332 -8.35 -62.47 23.66
C LYS A 332 -8.30 -61.12 22.93
N VAL A 333 -7.23 -60.86 22.17
CA VAL A 333 -7.17 -59.66 21.31
C VAL A 333 -8.21 -59.73 20.19
N VAL A 334 -8.41 -60.89 19.56
CA VAL A 334 -9.45 -61.08 18.53
C VAL A 334 -10.84 -60.88 19.10
N GLU A 335 -11.12 -61.43 20.28
CA GLU A 335 -12.38 -61.24 21.01
C GLU A 335 -12.65 -59.76 21.27
N ALA A 336 -11.68 -59.05 21.86
CA ALA A 336 -11.77 -57.62 22.12
C ALA A 336 -11.94 -56.80 20.83
N TRP A 337 -11.20 -57.16 19.77
CA TRP A 337 -11.29 -56.50 18.47
C TRP A 337 -12.69 -56.65 17.87
N LYS A 338 -13.24 -57.86 17.83
CA LYS A 338 -14.57 -58.14 17.29
C LYS A 338 -15.70 -57.52 18.12
N ALA A 339 -15.53 -57.40 19.43
CA ALA A 339 -16.46 -56.65 20.27
C ALA A 339 -16.50 -55.15 19.90
N LYS A 340 -15.36 -54.56 19.51
CA LYS A 340 -15.27 -53.15 19.14
C LYS A 340 -15.59 -52.88 17.67
N TYR A 341 -15.16 -53.76 16.77
CA TYR A 341 -15.26 -53.66 15.32
C TYR A 341 -15.85 -54.96 14.74
N PRO A 342 -17.15 -55.21 14.91
CA PRO A 342 -17.76 -56.50 14.56
C PRO A 342 -17.67 -56.84 13.06
N ASN A 343 -17.66 -55.82 12.21
CA ASN A 343 -17.67 -55.96 10.75
C ASN A 343 -16.28 -56.15 10.13
N ASP A 344 -15.21 -56.05 10.92
CA ASP A 344 -13.85 -56.19 10.40
C ASP A 344 -13.51 -57.63 10.06
N GLU A 345 -13.03 -57.90 8.85
CA GLU A 345 -12.47 -59.20 8.51
C GLU A 345 -10.99 -59.25 8.93
N ILE A 346 -10.71 -59.94 10.03
CA ILE A 346 -9.34 -60.14 10.53
C ILE A 346 -8.68 -61.22 9.69
N LEU A 347 -7.60 -60.87 9.00
CA LEU A 347 -6.82 -61.80 8.19
C LEU A 347 -5.74 -62.50 9.02
N MET A 348 -5.13 -61.80 9.97
CA MET A 348 -4.02 -62.32 10.77
C MET A 348 -3.80 -61.51 12.06
N THR A 349 -3.28 -62.17 13.10
CA THR A 349 -2.73 -61.51 14.30
C THR A 349 -1.28 -61.96 14.55
N ARG A 350 -0.40 -61.02 14.93
CA ARG A 350 1.03 -61.27 15.16
C ARG A 350 1.52 -60.61 16.45
N CYS A 351 2.19 -61.37 17.32
CA CYS A 351 2.88 -60.80 18.49
C CYS A 351 4.31 -60.42 18.07
N HIS A 352 4.48 -59.17 17.64
CA HIS A 352 5.72 -58.70 17.03
C HIS A 352 6.78 -58.25 18.05
N MET A 353 6.41 -58.11 19.32
CA MET A 353 7.33 -57.92 20.44
C MET A 353 7.84 -59.27 20.94
N GLU A 354 9.12 -59.36 21.29
CA GLU A 354 9.72 -60.60 21.80
C GLU A 354 9.30 -60.92 23.25
N ASN A 355 9.11 -59.87 24.06
CA ASN A 355 8.73 -59.94 25.47
C ASN A 355 7.78 -58.79 25.82
N PHE A 356 7.11 -58.88 26.96
CA PHE A 356 6.42 -57.73 27.56
C PHE A 356 7.45 -56.65 27.96
N ASP A 357 7.14 -55.38 27.66
CA ASP A 357 7.85 -54.23 28.22
C ASP A 357 7.26 -53.93 29.61
N ARG A 358 7.96 -54.34 30.67
CA ARG A 358 7.56 -54.09 32.06
C ARG A 358 8.22 -52.81 32.56
N ARG A 359 7.43 -51.88 33.07
CA ARG A 359 7.89 -50.64 33.69
C ARG A 359 7.39 -50.54 35.12
N GLN A 360 8.34 -50.35 36.02
CA GLN A 360 8.10 -50.06 37.43
C GLN A 360 8.49 -48.61 37.68
N THR A 361 7.53 -47.80 38.12
CA THR A 361 7.73 -46.38 38.41
C THR A 361 7.14 -46.06 39.78
N ALA A 362 7.87 -45.26 40.55
CA ALA A 362 7.36 -44.60 41.74
C ALA A 362 7.43 -43.10 41.48
N THR A 363 6.29 -42.41 41.51
CA THR A 363 6.20 -40.97 41.28
C THR A 363 5.59 -40.31 42.49
N TRP A 364 6.20 -39.23 42.97
CA TRP A 364 5.65 -38.45 44.06
C TRP A 364 4.51 -37.58 43.54
N ASP A 365 3.28 -37.80 44.01
CA ASP A 365 2.16 -36.91 43.73
C ASP A 365 2.11 -35.81 44.80
N SER A 366 2.33 -34.59 44.37
CA SER A 366 2.30 -33.40 45.23
C SER A 366 0.90 -33.02 45.70
N GLY A 367 -0.15 -33.39 44.97
CA GLY A 367 -1.54 -33.11 45.34
C GLY A 367 -1.99 -33.98 46.52
N THR A 368 -1.71 -35.29 46.47
CA THR A 368 -2.04 -36.23 47.54
C THR A 368 -0.94 -36.39 48.60
N ARG A 369 0.25 -35.79 48.38
CA ARG A 369 1.45 -35.93 49.24
C ARG A 369 1.80 -37.40 49.50
N SER A 370 1.70 -38.22 48.46
CA SER A 370 1.91 -39.67 48.54
C SER A 370 2.73 -40.19 47.36
N TRP A 371 3.31 -41.38 47.51
CA TRP A 371 3.97 -42.08 46.41
C TRP A 371 2.92 -42.86 45.60
N GLU A 372 2.83 -42.55 44.31
CA GLU A 372 2.09 -43.37 43.34
C GLU A 372 3.03 -44.42 42.75
N PHE A 373 2.69 -45.68 42.96
CA PHE A 373 3.41 -46.81 42.38
C PHE A 373 2.67 -47.33 41.17
N SER A 374 3.40 -47.59 40.09
CA SER A 374 2.90 -48.27 38.91
C SER A 374 3.84 -49.41 38.57
N ASP A 375 3.28 -50.60 38.39
CA ASP A 375 3.97 -51.77 37.88
C ASP A 375 3.13 -52.35 36.74
N ARG A 376 3.52 -52.04 35.50
CA ARG A 376 2.74 -52.37 34.31
C ARG A 376 3.59 -53.05 33.27
N SER A 377 3.03 -54.06 32.63
CA SER A 377 3.62 -54.72 31.46
C SER A 377 2.76 -54.46 30.23
N VAL A 378 3.39 -54.12 29.10
CA VAL A 378 2.71 -53.95 27.82
C VAL A 378 3.29 -54.90 26.78
N LEU A 379 2.42 -55.61 26.06
CA LEU A 379 2.77 -56.36 24.86
C LEU A 379 1.95 -55.81 23.68
N ALA A 380 2.64 -55.32 22.66
CA ALA A 380 2.00 -54.91 21.42
C ALA A 380 1.81 -56.11 20.48
N ILE A 381 0.58 -56.30 20.06
CA ILE A 381 0.13 -57.27 19.06
C ILE A 381 -0.33 -56.49 17.84
N THR A 382 -0.09 -57.02 16.64
CA THR A 382 -0.60 -56.44 15.39
C THR A 382 -1.83 -57.22 14.95
N VAL A 383 -2.92 -56.50 14.68
CA VAL A 383 -4.11 -57.04 14.01
C VAL A 383 -4.09 -56.57 12.57
N ILE A 384 -4.19 -57.52 11.63
CA ILE A 384 -4.19 -57.24 10.19
C ILE A 384 -5.61 -57.50 9.69
N VAL A 385 -6.23 -56.44 9.15
CA VAL A 385 -7.64 -56.44 8.75
C VAL A 385 -7.74 -56.18 7.25
N LYS A 386 -8.65 -56.88 6.57
CA LYS A 386 -9.01 -56.59 5.18
C LYS A 386 -9.74 -55.24 5.12
N THR A 387 -9.20 -54.28 4.38
CA THR A 387 -9.79 -52.94 4.24
C THR A 387 -10.29 -52.66 2.83
N SER A 388 -9.87 -53.44 1.83
CA SER A 388 -10.47 -53.51 0.49
C SER A 388 -10.33 -54.92 -0.08
N ASP A 389 -10.74 -55.15 -1.33
CA ASP A 389 -10.55 -56.45 -1.99
C ASP A 389 -9.09 -56.82 -2.27
N THR A 390 -8.17 -55.84 -2.24
CA THR A 390 -6.75 -56.05 -2.55
C THR A 390 -5.81 -55.58 -1.45
N VAL A 391 -6.28 -54.77 -0.49
CA VAL A 391 -5.47 -54.15 0.57
C VAL A 391 -5.90 -54.64 1.95
N ALA A 392 -4.89 -54.90 2.77
CA ALA A 392 -5.00 -55.11 4.21
C ALA A 392 -4.28 -53.98 4.96
N THR A 393 -4.77 -53.65 6.15
CA THR A 393 -4.18 -52.62 7.01
C THR A 393 -3.77 -53.24 8.35
N THR A 394 -2.58 -52.89 8.83
CA THR A 394 -2.12 -53.25 10.17
C THR A 394 -2.56 -52.22 11.18
N TYR A 395 -3.13 -52.69 12.27
CA TYR A 395 -3.46 -51.89 13.44
C TYR A 395 -2.72 -52.45 14.66
N PRO A 396 -2.15 -51.60 15.53
CA PRO A 396 -1.65 -52.06 16.80
C PRO A 396 -2.80 -52.45 17.73
N ALA A 397 -2.57 -53.41 18.60
CA ALA A 397 -3.40 -53.77 19.74
C ALA A 397 -2.47 -54.02 20.92
N PHE A 398 -2.94 -53.80 22.14
CA PHE A 398 -2.10 -53.85 23.33
C PHE A 398 -2.68 -54.78 24.38
N VAL A 399 -1.85 -55.68 24.90
CA VAL A 399 -2.12 -56.41 26.13
C VAL A 399 -1.43 -55.64 27.25
N ASN A 400 -2.21 -55.03 28.14
CA ASN A 400 -1.69 -54.30 29.29
C ASN A 400 -2.01 -55.07 30.56
N VAL A 401 -0.97 -55.45 31.30
CA VAL A 401 -1.08 -56.10 32.60
C VAL A 401 -0.72 -55.09 33.67
N ASP A 402 -1.63 -54.87 34.62
CA ASP A 402 -1.38 -54.11 35.84
C ASP A 402 -1.10 -55.11 36.97
N HIS A 403 0.16 -55.19 37.40
CA HIS A 403 0.61 -56.16 38.40
C HIS A 403 0.17 -55.80 39.82
N ILE A 404 -0.20 -54.53 40.07
CA ILE A 404 -0.70 -54.07 41.37
C ILE A 404 -2.18 -54.41 41.49
N ALA A 405 -2.96 -54.08 40.47
CA ALA A 405 -4.39 -54.38 40.43
C ALA A 405 -4.67 -55.86 40.08
N ASN A 406 -3.66 -56.60 39.61
CA ASN A 406 -3.78 -57.95 39.06
C ASN A 406 -4.84 -58.04 37.95
N THR A 407 -4.83 -57.07 37.03
CA THR A 407 -5.79 -56.99 35.91
C THR A 407 -5.08 -56.98 34.56
N THR A 408 -5.73 -57.56 33.56
CA THR A 408 -5.27 -57.53 32.16
C THR A 408 -6.32 -56.85 31.30
N THR A 409 -5.89 -55.90 30.47
CA THR A 409 -6.76 -55.16 29.55
C THR A 409 -6.26 -55.30 28.12
N TYR A 410 -7.20 -55.35 27.17
CA TYR A 410 -6.92 -55.52 25.74
C TYR A 410 -7.31 -54.25 24.99
N GLY A 411 -6.33 -53.39 24.74
CA GLY A 411 -6.50 -52.11 24.07
C GLY A 411 -6.53 -52.27 22.56
N VAL A 412 -7.72 -52.16 21.95
CA VAL A 412 -7.92 -52.35 20.50
C VAL A 412 -8.43 -51.10 19.78
N ASN A 413 -8.68 -49.99 20.48
CA ASN A 413 -9.23 -48.77 19.88
C ASN A 413 -8.14 -47.96 19.13
N THR A 414 -7.65 -48.50 18.01
CA THR A 414 -6.41 -48.02 17.36
C THR A 414 -6.57 -47.65 15.88
N LYS A 415 -7.81 -47.60 15.37
CA LYS A 415 -8.10 -47.13 14.00
C LYS A 415 -7.99 -45.61 13.79
N GLY A 416 -7.72 -44.84 14.83
CA GLY A 416 -7.54 -43.38 14.74
C GLY A 416 -6.18 -42.96 14.17
N ASN A 417 -6.05 -41.66 13.86
CA ASN A 417 -4.81 -41.07 13.31
C ASN A 417 -3.64 -41.00 14.31
N GLU A 418 -3.87 -41.35 15.57
CA GLU A 418 -2.86 -41.32 16.63
C GLU A 418 -1.89 -42.52 16.57
N PHE A 419 -2.27 -43.58 15.84
CA PHE A 419 -1.50 -44.81 15.75
C PHE A 419 -0.90 -45.00 14.35
N VAL A 420 0.29 -45.59 14.30
CA VAL A 420 0.94 -45.94 13.04
C VAL A 420 0.16 -47.09 12.40
N GLN A 421 -0.50 -46.78 11.28
CA GLN A 421 -1.16 -47.75 10.42
C GLN A 421 -0.29 -47.99 9.18
N ARG A 422 -0.27 -49.23 8.69
CA ARG A 422 0.46 -49.58 7.48
C ARG A 422 -0.42 -50.42 6.58
N GLU A 423 -0.53 -50.00 5.33
CA GLU A 423 -1.25 -50.72 4.29
C GLU A 423 -0.30 -51.74 3.62
N MET A 424 -0.84 -52.87 3.18
CA MET A 424 -0.14 -53.90 2.40
C MET A 424 -1.11 -54.61 1.46
N LEU A 425 -0.59 -55.27 0.42
CA LEU A 425 -1.43 -56.15 -0.40
C LEU A 425 -1.89 -57.38 0.42
N ILE A 426 -3.14 -57.82 0.25
CA ILE A 426 -3.64 -59.05 0.88
C ILE A 426 -2.79 -60.26 0.49
N ALA A 427 -2.30 -60.31 -0.74
CA ALA A 427 -1.41 -61.37 -1.23
C ALA A 427 -0.08 -61.49 -0.44
N ASN A 428 0.28 -60.44 0.31
CA ASN A 428 1.46 -60.42 1.18
C ASN A 428 1.18 -60.94 2.59
N VAL A 429 -0.09 -61.13 2.96
CA VAL A 429 -0.51 -61.70 4.25
C VAL A 429 -0.42 -63.22 4.14
N LYS A 430 0.74 -63.78 4.51
CA LYS A 430 1.04 -65.22 4.49
C LYS A 430 1.60 -65.70 5.82
#